data_AF-A0A9P4GF17-F1
#
_entry.id   AF-A0A9P4GF17-F1
#
_cell.length_a   1.000
_cell.length_b   1.000
_cell.length_c   1.000
_cell.angle_alpha   90.00
_cell.angle_beta   90.00
_cell.angle_gamma   90.00
#
_symmetry.space_group_name_H-M   'P 1'
#
loop_
_entity.id
_entity.type
_entity.pdbx_description
1 polymer ?
#
loop_
_entity_poly.entity_id
_entity_poly.type
_entity_poly.pdbx_seq_one_letter_code
_entity_poly.pdbx_strand_id
1 'polypeptide(L)'
;MDNFLETQLHPAEICVVCTEPFSLSHQPVALPCKHIFGHECIKKWLKSGQGNSSACPTCRYVVVEKRTPRVDFDTSSIWKALCDQPPERLNSLMMAIWPGLKILWQRHPSGNFSITEILDQAVIPALIKTARRTESPQDRSYDPVLDCYNLVAASWDSLGRPDTATGLAIAFVRLARLMSTASATLPKWLTSTARTNRLLWRANASLGIFELDVSWDFIIEATNLEEEQYFPLLHLYTVLVSQSIAHNSQPTPWPTRRHDIMNLVVERCCTKIGGTFWKGKPSNKFKDVLVAVYEELRRYQLEKGKMSLRGHDGEERVVKGIWALAGWTAKKVEVR
;
A
#
# COMPACT_ATOMS: atom_id res chain seq x y z
N MET A 1 -55.76 3.90 25.21
CA MET A 1 -55.40 2.48 25.04
C MET A 1 -56.39 1.82 24.08
N ASP A 2 -57.68 1.89 24.38
CA ASP A 2 -58.74 1.22 23.60
C ASP A 2 -58.79 1.67 22.13
N ASN A 3 -58.67 2.97 21.87
CA ASN A 3 -58.61 3.50 20.50
C ASN A 3 -57.45 2.89 19.68
N PHE A 4 -56.28 2.64 20.28
CA PHE A 4 -55.16 1.99 19.59
C PHE A 4 -55.47 0.51 19.29
N LEU A 5 -56.08 -0.20 20.24
CA LEU A 5 -56.48 -1.59 20.08
C LEU A 5 -57.52 -1.76 18.96
N GLU A 6 -58.43 -0.80 18.83
CA GLU A 6 -59.50 -0.83 17.82
C GLU A 6 -59.06 -0.35 16.43
N THR A 7 -58.06 0.55 16.33
CA THR A 7 -57.69 1.20 15.06
C THR A 7 -56.33 0.84 14.49
N GLN A 8 -55.42 0.28 15.28
CA GLN A 8 -54.03 0.01 14.85
C GLN A 8 -53.61 -1.45 15.05
N LEU A 9 -54.29 -2.21 15.92
CA LEU A 9 -53.95 -3.60 16.22
C LEU A 9 -54.73 -4.58 15.34
N HIS A 10 -54.45 -4.58 14.04
CA HIS A 10 -55.09 -5.50 13.10
C HIS A 10 -54.27 -6.78 12.90
N PRO A 11 -54.91 -7.96 12.83
CA PRO A 11 -54.25 -9.18 12.39
C PRO A 11 -53.66 -9.00 10.99
N ALA A 12 -52.43 -9.49 10.79
CA ALA A 12 -51.87 -9.58 9.45
C ALA A 12 -52.57 -10.74 8.72
N GLU A 13 -53.54 -10.43 7.87
CA GLU A 13 -54.34 -11.44 7.15
C GLU A 13 -53.81 -11.71 5.72
N ILE A 14 -53.06 -10.77 5.15
CA ILE A 14 -52.57 -10.83 3.78
C ILE A 14 -51.05 -10.65 3.70
N CYS A 15 -50.43 -11.30 2.72
CA CYS A 15 -49.01 -11.10 2.42
C CYS A 15 -48.79 -9.84 1.59
N VAL A 16 -47.93 -8.93 2.05
CA VAL A 16 -47.59 -7.69 1.31
C VAL A 16 -46.78 -7.91 0.02
N VAL A 17 -46.28 -9.13 -0.24
CA VAL A 17 -45.49 -9.44 -1.45
C VAL A 17 -46.38 -9.91 -2.61
N CYS A 18 -47.31 -10.84 -2.36
CA CYS A 18 -48.22 -11.35 -3.38
C CYS A 18 -49.66 -10.83 -3.26
N THR A 19 -49.98 -10.10 -2.19
CA THR A 19 -51.32 -9.60 -1.86
C THR A 19 -52.38 -10.68 -1.64
N GLU A 20 -51.97 -11.94 -1.42
CA GLU A 20 -52.87 -13.07 -1.13
C GLU A 20 -53.06 -13.29 0.38
N PRO A 21 -54.22 -13.82 0.83
CA PRO A 21 -54.44 -14.19 2.22
C PRO A 21 -53.52 -15.29 2.73
N PHE A 22 -53.15 -15.22 4.01
CA PHE A 22 -52.44 -16.31 4.67
C PHE A 22 -53.34 -17.54 4.82
N SER A 23 -52.75 -18.72 4.63
CA SER A 23 -53.46 -20.00 4.68
C SER A 23 -52.48 -21.12 5.02
N LEU A 24 -52.99 -22.36 5.15
CA LEU A 24 -52.14 -23.54 5.36
C LEU A 24 -51.09 -23.73 4.25
N SER A 25 -51.43 -23.36 3.01
CA SER A 25 -50.52 -23.36 1.86
C SER A 25 -49.71 -22.07 1.72
N HIS A 26 -50.13 -20.98 2.38
CA HIS A 26 -49.47 -19.69 2.38
C HIS A 26 -49.13 -19.26 3.81
N GLN A 27 -48.25 -20.01 4.46
CA GLN A 27 -47.97 -19.84 5.89
C GLN A 27 -47.25 -18.51 6.17
N PRO A 28 -47.68 -17.75 7.18
CA PRO A 28 -47.02 -16.51 7.57
C PRO A 28 -45.69 -16.79 8.27
N VAL A 29 -44.66 -16.02 7.95
CA VAL A 29 -43.34 -16.04 8.60
C VAL A 29 -42.89 -14.62 8.93
N ALA A 30 -42.35 -14.43 10.13
CA ALA A 30 -41.78 -13.16 10.55
C ALA A 30 -40.25 -13.14 10.32
N LEU A 31 -39.76 -12.05 9.74
CA LEU A 31 -38.33 -11.77 9.66
C LEU A 31 -37.77 -11.27 11.01
N PRO A 32 -36.43 -11.18 11.20
CA PRO A 32 -35.84 -10.60 12.42
C PRO A 32 -36.31 -9.17 12.71
N CYS A 33 -36.56 -8.38 11.66
CA CYS A 33 -37.15 -7.05 11.72
C CYS A 33 -38.66 -7.03 12.01
N LYS A 34 -39.27 -8.18 12.33
CA LYS A 34 -40.67 -8.39 12.73
C LYS A 34 -41.75 -8.19 11.65
N HIS A 35 -41.39 -7.85 10.43
CA HIS A 35 -42.33 -7.85 9.31
C HIS A 35 -42.72 -9.28 8.90
N ILE A 36 -44.00 -9.47 8.55
CA ILE A 36 -44.62 -10.78 8.25
C ILE A 36 -44.89 -10.92 6.75
N PHE A 37 -44.55 -12.09 6.19
CA PHE A 37 -44.73 -12.43 4.78
C PHE A 37 -45.14 -13.88 4.61
N GLY A 38 -45.61 -14.26 3.42
CA GLY A 38 -45.81 -15.67 3.09
C GLY A 38 -44.47 -16.38 2.94
N HIS A 39 -44.34 -17.57 3.51
CA HIS A 39 -43.08 -18.31 3.55
C HIS A 39 -42.42 -18.47 2.17
N GLU A 40 -43.17 -18.94 1.18
CA GLU A 40 -42.64 -19.11 -0.19
C GLU A 40 -42.40 -17.77 -0.90
N CYS A 41 -43.17 -16.72 -0.57
CA CYS A 41 -42.97 -15.39 -1.13
C CYS A 41 -41.66 -14.76 -0.67
N ILE A 42 -41.39 -14.75 0.63
CA ILE A 42 -40.15 -14.18 1.14
C ILE A 42 -38.94 -15.03 0.73
N LYS A 43 -39.10 -16.35 0.66
CA LYS A 43 -38.07 -17.25 0.14
C LYS A 43 -37.75 -16.99 -1.34
N LYS A 44 -38.75 -16.76 -2.18
CA LYS A 44 -38.55 -16.34 -3.59
C LYS A 44 -37.89 -14.97 -3.68
N TRP A 45 -38.35 -14.00 -2.88
CA TRP A 45 -37.77 -12.66 -2.82
C TRP A 45 -36.28 -12.68 -2.46
N LEU A 46 -35.91 -13.48 -1.45
CA LEU A 46 -34.52 -13.60 -1.03
C LEU A 46 -33.64 -14.36 -2.04
N LYS A 47 -34.24 -15.20 -2.91
CA LYS A 47 -33.53 -15.99 -3.93
C LYS A 47 -33.44 -15.33 -5.31
N SER A 48 -34.30 -14.37 -5.65
CA SER A 48 -34.46 -13.87 -7.03
C SER A 48 -33.33 -12.97 -7.55
N GLY A 49 -32.31 -12.64 -6.74
CA GLY A 49 -31.00 -12.17 -7.21
C GLY A 49 -30.91 -10.80 -7.88
N GLN A 50 -32.01 -10.07 -8.06
CA GLN A 50 -32.02 -8.74 -8.69
C GLN A 50 -32.08 -7.64 -7.62
N GLY A 51 -31.04 -6.79 -7.58
CA GLY A 51 -31.11 -5.40 -7.11
C GLY A 51 -31.23 -5.08 -5.61
N ASN A 52 -31.71 -5.96 -4.72
CA ASN A 52 -31.70 -5.80 -3.24
C ASN A 52 -32.24 -7.06 -2.49
N SER A 53 -31.98 -8.25 -3.04
CA SER A 53 -32.56 -9.54 -2.61
C SER A 53 -32.09 -10.07 -1.25
N SER A 54 -31.38 -9.28 -0.46
CA SER A 54 -30.89 -9.70 0.86
C SER A 54 -31.55 -8.94 2.01
N ALA A 55 -32.53 -8.10 1.67
CA ALA A 55 -33.18 -7.18 2.59
C ALA A 55 -34.70 -7.38 2.63
N CYS A 56 -35.29 -7.01 3.76
CA CYS A 56 -36.74 -7.00 3.97
C CYS A 56 -37.45 -6.12 2.92
N PRO A 57 -38.50 -6.62 2.24
CA PRO A 57 -39.28 -5.83 1.28
C PRO A 57 -39.87 -4.54 1.86
N THR A 58 -40.22 -4.55 3.15
CA THR A 58 -40.91 -3.42 3.80
C THR A 58 -39.94 -2.37 4.35
N CYS A 59 -38.93 -2.79 5.11
CA CYS A 59 -38.05 -1.86 5.82
C CYS A 59 -36.58 -1.88 5.40
N ARG A 60 -36.23 -2.71 4.41
CA ARG A 60 -34.85 -2.91 3.91
C ARG A 60 -33.83 -3.39 4.95
N TYR A 61 -34.27 -3.86 6.12
CA TYR A 61 -33.41 -4.56 7.06
C TYR A 61 -32.71 -5.74 6.38
N VAL A 62 -31.38 -5.82 6.46
CA VAL A 62 -30.59 -6.88 5.84
C VAL A 62 -30.81 -8.19 6.60
N VAL A 63 -31.48 -9.13 5.93
CA VAL A 63 -31.86 -10.45 6.49
C VAL A 63 -30.73 -11.47 6.30
N VAL A 64 -30.02 -11.36 5.18
CA VAL A 64 -28.89 -12.21 4.82
C VAL A 64 -27.75 -11.27 4.51
N GLU A 65 -26.63 -11.36 5.23
CA GLU A 65 -25.42 -10.69 4.77
C GLU A 65 -25.03 -11.32 3.44
N LYS A 66 -24.95 -10.51 2.37
CA LYS A 66 -24.35 -10.98 1.13
C LYS A 66 -22.93 -11.38 1.50
N ARG A 67 -22.65 -12.69 1.52
CA ARG A 67 -21.27 -13.16 1.40
C ARG A 67 -20.73 -12.44 0.20
N THR A 68 -19.75 -11.57 0.42
CA THR A 68 -18.97 -11.00 -0.66
C THR A 68 -18.63 -12.15 -1.60
N PRO A 69 -18.80 -11.99 -2.93
CA PRO A 69 -18.33 -13.00 -3.87
C PRO A 69 -16.94 -13.40 -3.40
N ARG A 70 -16.68 -14.72 -3.23
CA ARG A 70 -15.35 -15.19 -2.84
C ARG A 70 -14.39 -14.50 -3.78
N VAL A 71 -13.61 -13.55 -3.25
CA VAL A 71 -12.57 -12.89 -4.03
C VAL A 71 -11.73 -14.03 -4.56
N ASP A 72 -11.49 -14.05 -5.87
CA ASP A 72 -10.69 -15.12 -6.48
C ASP A 72 -9.41 -15.28 -5.65
N PHE A 73 -9.09 -16.51 -5.24
CA PHE A 73 -7.91 -16.78 -4.42
C PHE A 73 -6.66 -16.75 -5.30
N ASP A 74 -6.40 -15.59 -5.88
CA ASP A 74 -5.24 -15.29 -6.71
C ASP A 74 -4.31 -14.30 -6.01
N THR A 75 -3.07 -14.22 -6.49
CA THR A 75 -2.03 -13.39 -5.91
C THR A 75 -2.37 -11.91 -5.91
N SER A 76 -3.09 -11.40 -6.92
CA SER A 76 -3.45 -9.98 -7.02
C SER A 76 -4.53 -9.62 -6.00
N SER A 77 -5.52 -10.49 -5.85
CA SER A 77 -6.60 -10.33 -4.86
C SER A 77 -6.07 -10.33 -3.43
N ILE A 78 -5.15 -11.25 -3.11
CA ILE A 78 -4.51 -11.32 -1.78
C ILE A 78 -3.61 -10.11 -1.54
N TRP A 79 -2.83 -9.69 -2.56
CA TRP A 79 -2.01 -8.48 -2.47
C TRP A 79 -2.86 -7.23 -2.20
N LYS A 80 -4.00 -7.11 -2.88
CA LYS A 80 -4.95 -6.02 -2.67
C LYS A 80 -5.50 -6.05 -1.24
N ALA A 81 -5.98 -7.20 -0.78
CA ALA A 81 -6.50 -7.35 0.58
C ALA A 81 -5.44 -7.05 1.66
N LEU A 82 -4.16 -7.34 1.39
CA LEU A 82 -3.06 -6.95 2.24
C LEU A 82 -2.85 -5.43 2.23
N CYS A 83 -2.85 -4.80 1.06
CA CYS A 83 -2.69 -3.35 0.93
C CYS A 83 -3.81 -2.56 1.62
N ASP A 84 -5.01 -3.14 1.68
CA ASP A 84 -6.20 -2.56 2.32
C ASP A 84 -6.22 -2.75 3.86
N GLN A 85 -5.21 -3.43 4.44
CA GLN A 85 -5.10 -3.58 5.89
C GLN A 85 -4.86 -2.24 6.62
N PRO A 86 -5.28 -2.12 7.90
CA PRO A 86 -5.03 -0.93 8.70
C PRO A 86 -3.53 -0.55 8.75
N PRO A 87 -3.18 0.75 8.71
CA PRO A 87 -1.78 1.21 8.72
C PRO A 87 -0.95 0.66 9.88
N GLU A 88 -1.56 0.45 11.05
CA GLU A 88 -0.90 -0.08 12.26
C GLU A 88 -0.49 -1.55 12.07
N ARG A 89 -1.31 -2.31 11.34
CA ARG A 89 -1.04 -3.72 11.01
C ARG A 89 0.07 -3.83 9.97
N LEU A 90 0.02 -2.99 8.93
CA LEU A 90 1.10 -2.88 7.93
C LEU A 90 2.42 -2.43 8.57
N ASN A 91 2.37 -1.45 9.47
CA ASN A 91 3.53 -1.04 10.24
C ASN A 91 4.07 -2.18 11.12
N SER A 92 3.19 -2.98 11.74
CA SER A 92 3.62 -4.15 12.53
C SER A 92 4.37 -5.17 11.67
N LEU A 93 3.90 -5.43 10.44
CA LEU A 93 4.58 -6.28 9.48
C LEU A 93 5.96 -5.72 9.12
N MET A 94 6.04 -4.45 8.75
CA MET A 94 7.31 -3.79 8.43
C MET A 94 8.29 -3.78 9.59
N MET A 95 7.80 -3.53 10.81
CA MET A 95 8.61 -3.60 12.03
C MET A 95 9.13 -5.01 12.31
N ALA A 96 8.42 -6.05 11.87
CA ALA A 96 8.88 -7.43 11.98
C ALA A 96 9.93 -7.83 10.94
N ILE A 97 10.05 -7.10 9.81
CA ILE A 97 11.10 -7.31 8.79
C ILE A 97 12.47 -6.78 9.25
N TRP A 98 12.50 -5.63 9.95
CA TRP A 98 13.76 -4.96 10.34
C TRP A 98 14.78 -5.83 11.08
N PRO A 99 14.41 -6.67 12.08
CA PRO A 99 15.36 -7.55 12.76
C PRO A 99 16.08 -8.51 11.80
N GLY A 100 15.36 -9.05 10.81
CA GLY A 100 15.95 -9.91 9.79
C GLY A 100 16.98 -9.19 8.93
N LEU A 101 16.64 -8.00 8.43
CA LEU A 101 17.58 -7.16 7.69
C LEU A 101 18.82 -6.80 8.51
N LYS A 102 18.65 -6.52 9.82
CA LYS A 102 19.77 -6.28 10.75
C LYS A 102 20.74 -7.45 10.81
N ILE A 103 20.23 -8.68 10.87
CA ILE A 103 21.05 -9.89 10.85
C ILE A 103 21.78 -10.03 9.50
N LEU A 104 21.10 -9.76 8.39
CA LEU A 104 21.71 -9.82 7.07
C LEU A 104 22.85 -8.82 6.90
N TRP A 105 22.70 -7.57 7.38
CA TRP A 105 23.82 -6.61 7.35
C TRP A 105 25.02 -7.02 8.20
N GLN A 106 24.79 -7.71 9.32
CA GLN A 106 25.88 -8.24 10.14
C GLN A 106 26.68 -9.31 9.39
N ARG A 107 26.04 -10.06 8.49
CA ARG A 107 26.67 -11.09 7.64
C ARG A 107 27.26 -10.53 6.35
N HIS A 108 26.55 -9.59 5.71
CA HIS A 108 26.90 -8.98 4.43
C HIS A 108 26.87 -7.45 4.54
N PRO A 109 27.98 -6.82 4.99
CA PRO A 109 28.06 -5.36 5.15
C PRO A 109 27.86 -4.57 3.85
N SER A 110 28.03 -5.19 2.68
CA SER A 110 27.77 -4.57 1.37
C SER A 110 26.28 -4.28 1.12
N GLY A 111 25.37 -4.90 1.89
CA GLY A 111 23.93 -4.78 1.68
C GLY A 111 23.39 -5.57 0.49
N ASN A 112 24.22 -6.38 -0.17
CA ASN A 112 23.80 -7.28 -1.24
C ASN A 112 23.33 -8.61 -0.63
N PHE A 113 22.02 -8.82 -0.62
CA PHE A 113 21.38 -10.01 -0.06
C PHE A 113 20.73 -10.82 -1.18
N SER A 114 20.93 -12.14 -1.13
CA SER A 114 20.20 -13.08 -1.98
C SER A 114 18.69 -13.05 -1.66
N ILE A 115 17.87 -13.47 -2.61
CA ILE A 115 16.42 -13.61 -2.42
C ILE A 115 16.14 -14.64 -1.33
N THR A 116 16.88 -15.76 -1.33
CA THR A 116 16.78 -16.79 -0.29
C THR A 116 17.03 -16.23 1.11
N GLU A 117 18.09 -15.43 1.29
CA GLU A 117 18.37 -14.78 2.57
C GLU A 117 17.28 -13.81 3.00
N ILE A 118 16.76 -13.00 2.07
CA ILE A 118 15.67 -12.06 2.35
C ILE A 118 14.41 -12.81 2.80
N LEU A 119 14.04 -13.87 2.08
CA LEU A 119 12.84 -14.65 2.37
C LEU A 119 12.95 -15.36 3.71
N ASP A 120 14.04 -16.10 3.93
CA ASP A 120 14.24 -16.94 5.11
C ASP A 120 14.48 -16.10 6.38
N GLN A 121 15.31 -15.06 6.30
CA GLN A 121 15.73 -14.30 7.47
C GLN A 121 14.80 -13.14 7.83
N ALA A 122 14.09 -12.55 6.85
CA ALA A 122 13.33 -11.32 7.07
C ALA A 122 11.83 -11.45 6.76
N VAL A 123 11.46 -11.87 5.55
CA VAL A 123 10.06 -11.81 5.09
C VAL A 123 9.19 -12.88 5.75
N ILE A 124 9.57 -14.16 5.64
CA ILE A 124 8.75 -15.27 6.16
C ILE A 124 8.56 -15.17 7.68
N PRO A 125 9.61 -14.93 8.50
CA PRO A 125 9.44 -14.72 9.93
C PRO A 125 8.53 -13.54 10.28
N ALA A 126 8.58 -12.45 9.49
CA ALA A 126 7.74 -11.27 9.70
C ALA A 126 6.26 -11.56 9.42
N LEU A 127 5.96 -12.31 8.36
CA LEU A 127 4.59 -12.72 8.03
C LEU A 127 4.02 -13.63 9.13
N ILE A 128 4.77 -14.65 9.57
CA ILE A 128 4.35 -15.56 10.66
C ILE A 128 4.06 -14.77 11.94
N LYS A 129 4.97 -13.88 12.34
CA LYS A 129 4.84 -13.07 13.57
C LYS A 129 3.62 -12.15 13.54
N THR A 130 3.29 -11.63 12.35
CA THR A 130 2.18 -10.69 12.20
C THR A 130 0.83 -11.42 12.10
N ALA A 131 0.78 -12.58 11.46
CA ALA A 131 -0.42 -13.42 11.37
C ALA A 131 -0.90 -13.92 12.74
N ARG A 132 0.01 -14.36 13.63
CA ARG A 132 -0.35 -14.90 14.97
C ARG A 132 -1.04 -13.90 15.93
N ARG A 133 -1.18 -12.62 15.55
CA ARG A 133 -1.82 -11.59 16.40
C ARG A 133 -3.34 -11.51 16.25
N THR A 134 -3.97 -12.33 15.40
CA THR A 134 -5.42 -12.30 15.12
C THR A 134 -6.24 -13.40 15.81
N GLU A 135 -5.64 -14.19 16.70
CA GLU A 135 -6.28 -15.35 17.35
C GLU A 135 -7.33 -14.98 18.44
N SER A 136 -8.30 -14.12 18.13
CA SER A 136 -9.55 -14.13 18.89
C SER A 136 -10.37 -15.34 18.39
N PRO A 137 -10.71 -16.33 19.25
CA PRO A 137 -11.31 -17.60 18.80
C PRO A 137 -12.70 -17.48 18.14
N GLN A 138 -13.31 -16.30 18.19
CA GLN A 138 -14.69 -16.06 17.75
C GLN A 138 -14.77 -15.53 16.31
N ASP A 139 -13.65 -15.12 15.72
CA ASP A 139 -13.62 -14.58 14.37
C ASP A 139 -12.68 -15.42 13.51
N ARG A 140 -13.23 -16.40 12.78
CA ARG A 140 -12.52 -17.07 11.66
C ARG A 140 -12.40 -16.09 10.48
N SER A 141 -11.95 -14.87 10.75
CA SER A 141 -11.83 -13.82 9.76
C SER A 141 -10.70 -14.17 8.80
N TYR A 142 -10.95 -13.89 7.54
CA TYR A 142 -9.99 -13.88 6.47
C TYR A 142 -8.78 -12.99 6.85
N ASP A 143 -7.58 -13.56 6.96
CA ASP A 143 -6.35 -12.84 7.33
C ASP A 143 -5.38 -12.77 6.13
N PRO A 144 -5.31 -11.63 5.42
CA PRO A 144 -4.46 -11.49 4.24
C PRO A 144 -2.96 -11.68 4.51
N VAL A 145 -2.52 -11.46 5.75
CA VAL A 145 -1.11 -11.68 6.14
C VAL A 145 -0.81 -13.18 6.19
N LEU A 146 -1.75 -13.96 6.72
CA LEU A 146 -1.64 -15.42 6.76
C LEU A 146 -1.71 -16.01 5.35
N ASP A 147 -2.58 -15.49 4.48
CA ASP A 147 -2.66 -15.92 3.08
C ASP A 147 -1.36 -15.63 2.31
N CYS A 148 -0.77 -14.45 2.53
CA CYS A 148 0.54 -14.11 2.00
C CYS A 148 1.63 -15.07 2.48
N TYR A 149 1.66 -15.39 3.78
CA TYR A 149 2.59 -16.40 4.31
C TYR A 149 2.41 -17.75 3.62
N ASN A 150 1.18 -18.27 3.59
CA ASN A 150 0.89 -19.58 3.04
C ASN A 150 1.30 -19.67 1.57
N LEU A 151 0.98 -18.66 0.76
CA LEU A 151 1.35 -18.65 -0.66
C LEU A 151 2.85 -18.49 -0.89
N VAL A 152 3.50 -17.56 -0.18
CA VAL A 152 4.94 -17.33 -0.33
C VAL A 152 5.72 -18.56 0.12
N ALA A 153 5.43 -19.11 1.30
CA ALA A 153 6.12 -20.28 1.84
C ALA A 153 5.86 -21.52 0.98
N ALA A 154 4.60 -21.83 0.66
CA ALA A 154 4.27 -23.02 -0.13
C ALA A 154 4.88 -22.96 -1.55
N SER A 155 4.81 -21.81 -2.23
CA SER A 155 5.40 -21.66 -3.57
C SER A 155 6.92 -21.79 -3.54
N TRP A 156 7.57 -21.19 -2.54
CA TRP A 156 9.02 -21.20 -2.43
C TRP A 156 9.58 -22.56 -2.01
N ASP A 157 8.95 -23.24 -1.04
CA ASP A 157 9.33 -24.60 -0.63
C ASP A 157 9.11 -25.61 -1.77
N SER A 158 7.99 -25.51 -2.50
CA SER A 158 7.68 -26.42 -3.63
C SER A 158 8.68 -26.32 -4.78
N LEU A 159 9.31 -25.15 -4.96
CA LEU A 159 10.35 -24.93 -5.97
C LEU A 159 11.77 -25.32 -5.48
N GLY A 160 11.91 -25.85 -4.27
CA GLY A 160 13.21 -26.20 -3.69
C GLY A 160 13.99 -24.99 -3.17
N ARG A 161 13.29 -23.94 -2.73
CA ARG A 161 13.87 -22.69 -2.19
C ARG A 161 14.87 -22.02 -3.12
N PRO A 162 14.48 -21.73 -4.38
CA PRO A 162 15.38 -21.12 -5.34
C PRO A 162 15.71 -19.67 -4.93
N ASP A 163 16.84 -19.17 -5.43
CA ASP A 163 17.20 -17.76 -5.31
C ASP A 163 16.46 -16.88 -6.34
N THR A 164 15.15 -17.11 -6.48
CA THR A 164 14.25 -16.40 -7.39
C THR A 164 12.94 -16.09 -6.66
N ALA A 165 12.36 -14.93 -6.95
CA ALA A 165 11.09 -14.51 -6.37
C ALA A 165 9.97 -14.69 -7.40
N THR A 166 8.87 -15.31 -7.00
CA THR A 166 7.69 -15.53 -7.83
C THR A 166 6.42 -15.14 -7.09
N GLY A 167 5.38 -14.74 -7.83
CA GLY A 167 4.10 -14.34 -7.26
C GLY A 167 4.24 -13.25 -6.20
N LEU A 168 3.65 -13.47 -5.03
CA LEU A 168 3.69 -12.50 -3.92
C LEU A 168 5.09 -12.25 -3.35
N ALA A 169 6.03 -13.19 -3.50
CA ALA A 169 7.39 -13.01 -3.01
C ALA A 169 8.08 -11.80 -3.67
N ILE A 170 7.74 -11.49 -4.93
CA ILE A 170 8.29 -10.36 -5.69
C ILE A 170 8.12 -9.04 -4.91
N ALA A 171 6.90 -8.74 -4.48
CA ALA A 171 6.61 -7.49 -3.79
C ALA A 171 7.25 -7.40 -2.40
N PHE A 172 7.41 -8.52 -1.69
CA PHE A 172 8.07 -8.54 -0.37
C PHE A 172 9.59 -8.45 -0.47
N VAL A 173 10.19 -9.13 -1.45
CA VAL A 173 11.63 -9.05 -1.70
C VAL A 173 12.00 -7.63 -2.13
N ARG A 174 11.22 -7.03 -3.03
CA ARG A 174 11.37 -5.63 -3.41
C ARG A 174 11.24 -4.70 -2.20
N LEU A 175 10.23 -4.91 -1.35
CA LEU A 175 10.04 -4.13 -0.12
C LEU A 175 11.27 -4.20 0.79
N ALA A 176 11.79 -5.40 1.03
CA ALA A 176 12.97 -5.61 1.87
C ALA A 176 14.22 -4.93 1.30
N ARG A 177 14.44 -5.01 -0.02
CA ARG A 177 15.52 -4.28 -0.72
C ARG A 177 15.34 -2.76 -0.61
N LEU A 178 14.12 -2.27 -0.79
CA LEU A 178 13.80 -0.84 -0.68
C LEU A 178 14.02 -0.31 0.74
N MET A 179 13.56 -1.05 1.75
CA MET A 179 13.83 -0.75 3.17
C MET A 179 15.32 -0.73 3.47
N SER A 180 16.06 -1.73 2.97
CA SER A 180 17.50 -1.86 3.14
C SER A 180 18.23 -0.64 2.57
N THR A 181 18.02 -0.37 1.28
CA THR A 181 18.67 0.75 0.56
C THR A 181 18.28 2.12 1.12
N ALA A 182 17.01 2.34 1.48
CA ALA A 182 16.58 3.57 2.11
C ALA A 182 17.29 3.82 3.45
N SER A 183 17.54 2.78 4.24
CA SER A 183 18.24 2.90 5.53
C SER A 183 19.68 3.39 5.44
N ALA A 184 20.32 3.27 4.27
CA ALA A 184 21.66 3.81 4.02
C ALA A 184 21.65 5.34 3.86
N THR A 185 20.50 5.93 3.50
CA THR A 185 20.33 7.38 3.36
C THR A 185 19.62 8.01 4.55
N LEU A 186 18.68 7.28 5.18
CA LEU A 186 17.92 7.77 6.32
C LEU A 186 18.73 7.67 7.62
N PRO A 187 18.65 8.66 8.52
CA PRO A 187 19.24 8.55 9.84
C PRO A 187 18.50 7.48 10.67
N LYS A 188 19.22 6.78 11.56
CA LYS A 188 18.70 5.64 12.36
C LYS A 188 17.40 5.95 13.11
N TRP A 189 17.24 7.18 13.62
CA TRP A 189 16.04 7.60 14.36
C TRP A 189 14.81 7.75 13.47
N LEU A 190 14.97 7.86 12.15
CA LEU A 190 13.89 8.02 11.19
C LEU A 190 13.51 6.68 10.51
N THR A 191 14.47 5.78 10.33
CA THR A 191 14.34 4.55 9.53
C THR A 191 13.18 3.66 9.95
N SER A 192 12.91 3.53 11.25
CA SER A 192 11.89 2.60 11.78
C SER A 192 10.67 3.31 12.38
N THR A 193 10.43 4.57 12.02
CA THR A 193 9.19 5.25 12.45
C THR A 193 8.00 4.74 11.65
N ALA A 194 6.81 4.72 12.25
CA ALA A 194 5.58 4.24 11.60
C ALA A 194 5.28 4.99 10.29
N ARG A 195 5.60 6.28 10.26
CA ARG A 195 5.45 7.13 9.09
C ARG A 195 6.41 6.77 7.95
N THR A 196 7.70 6.60 8.25
CA THR A 196 8.68 6.17 7.24
C THR A 196 8.31 4.80 6.69
N ASN A 197 7.91 3.86 7.55
CA ASN A 197 7.40 2.56 7.14
C ASN A 197 6.19 2.72 6.20
N ARG A 198 5.21 3.55 6.55
CA ARG A 198 4.05 3.82 5.69
C ARG A 198 4.46 4.36 4.32
N LEU A 199 5.43 5.27 4.25
CA LEU A 199 5.91 5.82 2.97
C LEU A 199 6.63 4.75 2.13
N LEU A 200 7.51 3.95 2.74
CA LEU A 200 8.18 2.80 2.11
C LEU A 200 7.16 1.77 1.60
N TRP A 201 6.14 1.46 2.40
CA TRP A 201 5.05 0.56 2.01
C TRP A 201 4.30 1.09 0.79
N ARG A 202 3.86 2.35 0.81
CA ARG A 202 3.10 2.94 -0.31
C ARG A 202 3.93 2.98 -1.59
N ALA A 203 5.22 3.32 -1.50
CA ALA A 203 6.16 3.29 -2.62
C ALA A 203 6.34 1.87 -3.19
N ASN A 204 6.42 0.86 -2.31
CA ASN A 204 6.46 -0.52 -2.76
C ASN A 204 5.13 -0.95 -3.39
N ALA A 205 3.99 -0.62 -2.78
CA ALA A 205 2.67 -1.03 -3.24
C ALA A 205 2.30 -0.43 -4.60
N SER A 206 2.77 0.79 -4.92
CA SER A 206 2.55 1.41 -6.23
C SER A 206 3.11 0.63 -7.43
N LEU A 207 4.05 -0.29 -7.18
CA LEU A 207 4.72 -1.09 -8.21
C LEU A 207 4.06 -2.47 -8.44
N GLY A 208 2.98 -2.79 -7.74
CA GLY A 208 2.26 -4.06 -7.90
C GLY A 208 3.12 -5.29 -7.57
N ILE A 209 2.81 -6.45 -8.15
CA ILE A 209 3.43 -7.75 -7.83
C ILE A 209 4.31 -8.34 -8.94
N PHE A 210 4.51 -7.62 -10.03
CA PHE A 210 5.23 -8.13 -11.21
C PHE A 210 6.66 -7.61 -11.32
N GLU A 211 6.95 -6.47 -10.70
CA GLU A 211 8.26 -5.83 -10.77
C GLU A 211 9.13 -6.22 -9.57
N LEU A 212 10.22 -6.96 -9.78
CA LEU A 212 11.10 -7.36 -8.68
C LEU A 212 11.94 -6.20 -8.14
N ASP A 213 12.33 -5.29 -9.02
CA ASP A 213 13.23 -4.19 -8.70
C ASP A 213 12.55 -2.86 -9.00
N VAL A 214 12.96 -1.80 -8.28
CA VAL A 214 12.53 -0.44 -8.61
C VAL A 214 13.21 -0.04 -9.92
N SER A 215 12.45 0.41 -10.92
CA SER A 215 13.00 0.97 -12.17
C SER A 215 13.09 2.49 -12.11
N TRP A 216 14.12 3.05 -12.74
CA TRP A 216 14.18 4.49 -13.01
C TRP A 216 13.00 4.98 -13.86
N ASP A 217 12.43 4.12 -14.71
CA ASP A 217 11.31 4.49 -15.57
C ASP A 217 10.08 4.89 -14.74
N PHE A 218 9.77 4.19 -13.65
CA PHE A 218 8.64 4.52 -12.76
C PHE A 218 8.83 5.87 -12.06
N ILE A 219 10.06 6.20 -11.68
CA ILE A 219 10.39 7.51 -11.07
C ILE A 219 10.25 8.61 -12.11
N ILE A 220 10.79 8.40 -13.32
CA ILE A 220 10.73 9.36 -14.43
C ILE A 220 9.27 9.62 -14.80
N GLU A 221 8.47 8.57 -14.93
CA GLU A 221 7.04 8.68 -15.22
C GLU A 221 6.29 9.46 -14.14
N ALA A 222 6.57 9.18 -12.87
CA ALA A 222 5.97 9.91 -11.75
C ALA A 222 6.26 11.43 -11.80
N THR A 223 7.36 11.87 -12.44
CA THR A 223 7.68 13.30 -12.57
C THR A 223 6.72 14.05 -13.50
N ASN A 224 5.91 13.36 -14.31
CA ASN A 224 4.89 13.99 -15.13
C ASN A 224 3.73 14.54 -14.30
N LEU A 225 3.51 14.00 -13.09
CA LEU A 225 2.46 14.41 -12.14
C LEU A 225 1.01 14.28 -12.66
N GLU A 226 0.82 13.63 -13.81
CA GLU A 226 -0.51 13.36 -14.41
C GLU A 226 -1.15 12.13 -13.77
N GLU A 227 -0.37 11.06 -13.60
CA GLU A 227 -0.81 9.82 -12.96
C GLU A 227 -0.32 9.72 -11.51
N GLU A 228 -1.21 9.31 -10.61
CA GLU A 228 -0.88 9.19 -9.18
C GLU A 228 -0.30 7.84 -8.81
N GLN A 229 -0.27 6.86 -9.72
CA GLN A 229 0.15 5.49 -9.42
C GLN A 229 1.54 5.46 -8.78
N TYR A 230 2.55 6.02 -9.45
CA TYR A 230 3.94 6.01 -8.98
C TYR A 230 4.31 7.22 -8.09
N PHE A 231 3.36 8.10 -7.78
CA PHE A 231 3.62 9.26 -6.94
C PHE A 231 4.16 8.90 -5.53
N PRO A 232 3.68 7.85 -4.83
CA PRO A 232 4.28 7.46 -3.56
C PRO A 232 5.76 7.11 -3.65
N LEU A 233 6.19 6.51 -4.76
CA LEU A 233 7.59 6.22 -5.03
C LEU A 233 8.40 7.49 -5.26
N LEU A 234 7.86 8.47 -6.02
CA LEU A 234 8.47 9.79 -6.17
C LEU A 234 8.59 10.54 -4.84
N HIS A 235 7.56 10.46 -4.00
CA HIS A 235 7.56 11.05 -2.67
C HIS A 235 8.69 10.45 -1.81
N LEU A 236 8.78 9.11 -1.74
CA LEU A 236 9.89 8.45 -1.05
C LEU A 236 11.24 8.91 -1.61
N TYR A 237 11.41 8.92 -2.92
CA TYR A 237 12.65 9.37 -3.57
C TYR A 237 13.02 10.80 -3.17
N THR A 238 12.05 11.71 -3.16
CA THR A 238 12.26 13.12 -2.78
C THR A 238 12.66 13.27 -1.31
N VAL A 239 12.05 12.47 -0.42
CA VAL A 239 12.45 12.40 1.00
C VAL A 239 13.90 11.92 1.12
N LEU A 240 14.30 10.87 0.38
CA LEU A 240 15.67 10.37 0.39
C LEU A 240 16.66 11.43 -0.13
N VAL A 241 16.32 12.18 -1.19
CA VAL A 241 17.12 13.31 -1.67
C VAL A 241 17.25 14.39 -0.59
N SER A 242 16.15 14.77 0.06
CA SER A 242 16.15 15.76 1.13
C SER A 242 17.01 15.32 2.32
N GLN A 243 16.90 14.06 2.75
CA GLN A 243 17.72 13.51 3.85
C GLN A 243 19.20 13.41 3.46
N SER A 244 19.50 13.04 2.22
CA SER A 244 20.87 13.04 1.67
C SER A 244 21.50 14.44 1.74
N ILE A 245 20.73 15.50 1.45
CA ILE A 245 21.21 16.88 1.61
C ILE A 245 21.45 17.22 3.08
N ALA A 246 20.53 16.87 3.97
CA ALA A 246 20.59 17.25 5.38
C ALA A 246 21.71 16.55 6.16
N HIS A 247 22.12 15.36 5.74
CA HIS A 247 23.02 14.49 6.52
C HIS A 247 24.37 14.21 5.89
N ASN A 248 24.59 14.56 4.60
CA ASN A 248 25.91 14.46 4.00
C ASN A 248 26.71 15.77 4.18
N SER A 249 28.03 15.66 4.29
CA SER A 249 28.94 16.81 4.29
C SER A 249 28.78 17.62 3.02
N GLN A 250 28.69 18.95 3.12
CA GLN A 250 28.51 19.80 1.94
C GLN A 250 29.88 20.22 1.36
N PRO A 251 30.01 20.34 0.03
CA PRO A 251 31.23 20.87 -0.58
C PRO A 251 31.51 22.30 -0.12
N THR A 252 32.77 22.58 0.18
CA THR A 252 33.26 23.92 0.54
C THR A 252 34.51 24.25 -0.30
N PRO A 253 34.43 25.19 -1.26
CA PRO A 253 33.26 26.00 -1.64
C PRO A 253 32.19 25.19 -2.40
N TRP A 254 30.97 25.74 -2.48
CA TRP A 254 29.90 25.14 -3.29
C TRP A 254 30.25 25.20 -4.78
N PRO A 255 30.04 24.12 -5.56
CA PRO A 255 30.33 24.12 -6.99
C PRO A 255 29.45 25.13 -7.74
N THR A 256 30.06 25.89 -8.65
CA THR A 256 29.36 26.89 -9.48
C THR A 256 29.21 26.46 -10.94
N ARG A 257 30.06 25.54 -11.42
CA ARG A 257 29.98 25.04 -12.79
C ARG A 257 28.87 23.99 -12.90
N ARG A 258 28.06 24.07 -13.97
CA ARG A 258 26.95 23.14 -14.23
C ARG A 258 27.38 21.68 -14.17
N HIS A 259 28.53 21.33 -14.75
CA HIS A 259 29.04 19.96 -14.76
C HIS A 259 29.38 19.45 -13.35
N ASP A 260 29.99 20.29 -12.51
CA ASP A 260 30.35 19.91 -11.13
C ASP A 260 29.10 19.71 -10.26
N ILE A 261 28.08 20.57 -10.43
CA ILE A 261 26.78 20.43 -9.78
C ILE A 261 26.09 19.14 -10.25
N MET A 262 26.07 18.89 -11.56
CA MET A 262 25.49 17.67 -12.14
C MET A 262 26.15 16.41 -11.58
N ASN A 263 27.47 16.36 -11.52
CA ASN A 263 28.21 15.22 -10.97
C ASN A 263 27.87 14.99 -9.49
N LEU A 264 27.82 16.06 -8.69
CA LEU A 264 27.43 15.99 -7.28
C LEU A 264 26.02 15.41 -7.10
N VAL A 265 25.06 15.90 -7.88
CA VAL A 265 23.66 15.45 -7.81
C VAL A 265 23.54 14.00 -8.28
N VAL A 266 24.19 13.62 -9.38
CA VAL A 266 24.19 12.23 -9.86
C VAL A 266 24.80 11.28 -8.84
N GLU A 267 25.93 11.64 -8.23
CA GLU A 267 26.54 10.83 -7.18
C GLU A 267 25.59 10.64 -5.98
N ARG A 268 25.03 11.73 -5.47
CA ARG A 268 24.18 11.71 -4.27
C ARG A 268 22.81 11.11 -4.47
N CYS A 269 22.20 11.34 -5.63
CA CYS A 269 20.78 11.07 -5.84
C CYS A 269 20.54 9.93 -6.82
N CYS A 270 21.47 9.65 -7.72
CA CYS A 270 21.37 8.50 -8.63
C CYS A 270 22.17 7.33 -8.09
N THR A 271 23.46 7.53 -7.77
CA THR A 271 24.34 6.43 -7.33
C THR A 271 24.08 5.98 -5.90
N LYS A 272 23.92 6.90 -4.94
CA LYS A 272 23.71 6.53 -3.52
C LYS A 272 22.28 6.08 -3.18
N ILE A 273 21.27 6.60 -3.88
CA ILE A 273 19.86 6.25 -3.63
C ILE A 273 19.41 5.08 -4.52
N GLY A 274 19.49 5.23 -5.84
CA GLY A 274 19.06 4.17 -6.78
C GLY A 274 20.15 3.14 -7.09
N GLY A 275 21.39 3.61 -7.20
CA GLY A 275 22.59 2.80 -7.35
C GLY A 275 22.50 1.69 -8.38
N THR A 276 23.15 0.58 -8.07
CA THR A 276 23.08 -0.68 -8.84
C THR A 276 21.85 -1.52 -8.50
N PHE A 277 21.03 -1.08 -7.55
CA PHE A 277 19.86 -1.83 -7.07
C PHE A 277 18.59 -1.50 -7.85
N TRP A 278 18.55 -0.35 -8.52
CA TRP A 278 17.44 0.05 -9.37
C TRP A 278 17.71 -0.33 -10.83
N LYS A 279 16.67 -0.83 -11.50
CA LYS A 279 16.72 -1.23 -12.92
C LYS A 279 16.80 0.02 -13.81
N GLY A 280 17.57 -0.10 -14.90
CA GLY A 280 17.71 0.98 -15.88
C GLY A 280 18.65 2.09 -15.43
N LYS A 281 18.55 3.26 -16.07
CA LYS A 281 19.36 4.45 -15.78
C LYS A 281 18.52 5.72 -15.92
N PRO A 282 18.80 6.77 -15.13
CA PRO A 282 18.12 8.05 -15.30
C PRO A 282 18.46 8.69 -16.65
N SER A 283 17.45 9.22 -17.33
CA SER A 283 17.63 9.98 -18.57
C SER A 283 18.34 11.32 -18.31
N ASN A 284 18.95 11.91 -19.34
CA ASN A 284 19.60 13.22 -19.19
C ASN A 284 18.61 14.33 -18.83
N LYS A 285 17.42 14.30 -19.44
CA LYS A 285 16.31 15.20 -19.11
C LYS A 285 15.91 15.08 -17.64
N PHE A 286 15.81 13.86 -17.13
CA PHE A 286 15.51 13.64 -15.71
C PHE A 286 16.61 14.20 -14.81
N LYS A 287 17.89 14.00 -15.15
CA LYS A 287 19.02 14.55 -14.37
C LYS A 287 18.98 16.08 -14.31
N ASP A 288 18.64 16.74 -15.42
CA ASP A 288 18.50 18.21 -15.45
C ASP A 288 17.37 18.70 -14.53
N VAL A 289 16.22 18.02 -14.54
CA VAL A 289 15.12 18.31 -13.58
C VAL A 289 15.56 18.03 -12.15
N LEU A 290 16.26 16.93 -11.90
CA LEU A 290 16.74 16.53 -10.58
C LEU A 290 17.73 17.54 -10.00
N VAL A 291 18.60 18.15 -10.82
CA VAL A 291 19.48 19.24 -10.38
C VAL A 291 18.66 20.42 -9.85
N ALA A 292 17.58 20.82 -10.54
CA ALA A 292 16.71 21.88 -10.06
C ALA A 292 15.97 21.51 -8.77
N VAL A 293 15.45 20.27 -8.66
CA VAL A 293 14.84 19.74 -7.43
C VAL A 293 15.83 19.78 -6.27
N TYR A 294 17.05 19.32 -6.50
CA TYR A 294 18.12 19.27 -5.50
C TYR A 294 18.48 20.68 -5.01
N GLU A 295 18.62 21.64 -5.92
CA GLU A 295 18.92 23.03 -5.58
C GLU A 295 17.79 23.68 -4.76
N GLU A 296 16.53 23.47 -5.12
CA GLU A 296 15.40 23.99 -4.35
C GLU A 296 15.34 23.40 -2.93
N LEU A 297 15.53 22.09 -2.79
CA LEU A 297 15.64 21.43 -1.48
C LEU A 297 16.84 21.94 -0.69
N ARG A 298 18.00 22.14 -1.34
CA ARG A 298 19.23 22.64 -0.70
C ARG A 298 19.04 24.04 -0.15
N ARG A 299 18.52 24.98 -0.97
CA ARG A 299 18.24 26.35 -0.54
C ARG A 299 17.25 26.38 0.62
N TYR A 300 16.19 25.57 0.54
CA TYR A 300 15.18 25.48 1.59
C TYR A 300 15.80 25.00 2.93
N GLN A 301 16.65 23.98 2.89
CA GLN A 301 17.21 23.38 4.10
C GLN A 301 18.41 24.17 4.66
N LEU A 302 19.38 24.50 3.81
CA LEU A 302 20.67 25.05 4.24
C LEU A 302 20.67 26.58 4.30
N GLU A 303 20.11 27.26 3.30
CA GLU A 303 20.13 28.73 3.25
C GLU A 303 19.00 29.32 4.11
N LYS A 304 17.80 28.72 4.07
CA LYS A 304 16.63 29.17 4.86
C LYS A 304 16.50 28.49 6.23
N GLY A 305 17.40 27.56 6.56
CA GLY A 305 17.42 26.86 7.85
C GLY A 305 16.15 26.04 8.15
N LYS A 306 15.44 25.56 7.12
CA LYS A 306 14.21 24.78 7.31
C LYS A 306 14.50 23.29 7.44
N MET A 307 13.57 22.56 8.05
CA MET A 307 13.68 21.11 8.21
C MET A 307 13.60 20.37 6.88
N SER A 308 14.37 19.29 6.79
CA SER A 308 14.29 18.30 5.72
C SER A 308 12.93 17.61 5.68
N LEU A 309 12.54 17.10 4.50
CA LEU A 309 11.34 16.28 4.31
C LEU A 309 11.51 14.93 5.02
N ARG A 310 10.49 14.49 5.77
CA ARG A 310 10.58 13.26 6.60
C ARG A 310 9.42 12.30 6.38
N GLY A 311 8.61 12.54 5.35
CA GLY A 311 7.43 11.76 4.99
C GLY A 311 6.18 12.14 5.79
N HIS A 312 6.08 13.35 6.32
CA HIS A 312 4.87 13.85 7.00
C HIS A 312 3.66 13.86 6.08
N ASP A 313 2.48 13.56 6.63
CA ASP A 313 1.21 13.79 5.94
C ASP A 313 1.14 15.28 5.55
N GLY A 314 0.84 15.55 4.28
CA GLY A 314 0.83 16.90 3.70
C GLY A 314 2.09 17.28 2.91
N GLU A 315 3.20 16.54 3.06
CA GLU A 315 4.41 16.74 2.24
C GLU A 315 4.14 16.46 0.75
N GLU A 316 3.06 15.75 0.40
CA GLU A 316 2.68 15.48 -0.99
C GLU A 316 2.56 16.76 -1.83
N ARG A 317 1.99 17.83 -1.27
CA ARG A 317 1.85 19.11 -1.98
C ARG A 317 3.20 19.78 -2.21
N VAL A 318 4.10 19.65 -1.24
CA VAL A 318 5.47 20.19 -1.34
C VAL A 318 6.23 19.44 -2.42
N VAL A 319 6.16 18.11 -2.43
CA VAL A 319 6.79 17.27 -3.45
C VAL A 319 6.25 17.62 -4.84
N LYS A 320 4.92 17.63 -5.04
CA LYS A 320 4.31 18.01 -6.33
C LYS A 320 4.78 19.39 -6.79
N GLY A 321 4.80 20.38 -5.88
CA GLY A 321 5.23 21.74 -6.18
C GLY A 321 6.69 21.84 -6.61
N ILE A 322 7.60 21.15 -5.90
CA ILE A 322 9.04 21.16 -6.21
C ILE A 322 9.29 20.54 -7.60
N TRP A 323 8.69 19.37 -7.89
CA TRP A 323 8.87 18.71 -9.18
C TRP A 323 8.25 19.49 -10.34
N ALA A 324 7.07 20.10 -10.14
CA ALA A 324 6.44 20.96 -11.15
C ALA A 324 7.31 22.19 -11.48
N LEU A 325 7.83 22.88 -10.46
CA LEU A 325 8.69 24.05 -10.63
C LEU A 325 10.02 23.70 -11.32
N ALA A 326 10.63 22.58 -10.92
CA ALA A 326 11.86 22.08 -11.52
C ALA A 326 11.66 21.70 -12.99
N GLY A 327 10.55 21.01 -13.30
CA GLY A 327 10.18 20.65 -14.67
C GLY A 327 10.00 21.86 -15.60
N TRP A 328 9.41 22.96 -15.09
CA TRP A 328 9.29 24.20 -15.85
C TRP A 328 10.63 24.89 -16.07
N THR A 329 11.50 24.88 -15.06
CA THR A 329 12.83 25.49 -15.13
C THR A 329 13.73 24.77 -16.15
N ALA A 330 13.70 23.43 -16.18
CA ALA A 330 14.46 22.64 -17.14
C ALA A 330 14.01 22.90 -18.59
N LYS A 331 12.69 22.98 -18.84
CA LYS A 331 12.14 23.30 -20.17
C LYS A 331 12.59 24.67 -20.69
N LYS A 332 12.76 25.67 -19.81
CA LYS A 332 13.27 27.00 -20.20
C LYS A 332 14.74 27.01 -20.63
N VAL A 333 15.53 26.08 -20.12
CA VAL A 333 16.96 25.96 -20.47
C VAL A 333 17.13 25.29 -21.84
N GLU A 334 16.21 24.40 -22.25
CA GLU A 334 16.23 23.76 -23.59
C GLU A 334 15.82 24.70 -24.74
N VAL A 335 15.09 25.78 -24.46
CA VAL A 335 14.56 26.73 -25.46
C VAL A 335 15.51 27.92 -25.73
N ARG A 336 16.64 28.00 -25.01
CA ARG A 336 17.66 29.04 -25.16
C ARG A 336 18.95 28.49 -25.76
#